data_AF-U3TNJ8-F1
#
_entry.id   AF-U3TNJ8-F1
#
_cell.length_a   1.000
_cell.length_b   1.000
_cell.length_c   1.000
_cell.angle_alpha   90.00
_cell.angle_beta   90.00
_cell.angle_gamma   90.00
#
_symmetry.space_group_name_H-M   'P 1'
#
loop_
_entity.id
_entity.type
_entity.pdbx_description
1 polymer ?
#
loop_
_entity_poly.entity_id
_entity_poly.type
_entity_poly.pdbx_seq_one_letter_code
_entity_poly.pdbx_strand_id
1 'polypeptide(L)' 'MQAFTTITGKLAPLLAANIDTDLIMPKQFLKGIDRQGLDCGVFFDLRFLADDAPNPDFILN' A
#
# COMPACT_ATOMS: atom_id res chain seq x y z
N MET A 1 -17.43 7.00 13.11
CA MET A 1 -17.66 5.88 12.18
C MET A 1 -18.65 6.33 11.12
N GLN A 2 -18.32 6.11 9.85
CA GLN A 2 -19.30 6.26 8.75
C GLN A 2 -20.02 4.93 8.55
N ALA A 3 -21.32 4.99 8.26
CA ALA A 3 -22.09 3.81 7.90
C ALA A 3 -21.56 3.25 6.56
N PHE A 4 -21.22 1.97 6.55
CA PHE A 4 -20.82 1.27 5.34
C PHE A 4 -22.05 0.58 4.75
N THR A 5 -22.57 1.09 3.63
CA THR A 5 -23.82 0.60 3.02
C THR A 5 -23.55 -0.16 1.73
N THR A 6 -23.00 0.52 0.73
CA THR A 6 -22.68 -0.07 -0.57
C THR A 6 -21.49 0.65 -1.17
N ILE A 7 -20.56 -0.12 -1.73
CA ILE A 7 -19.42 0.38 -2.48
C ILE A 7 -19.35 -0.36 -3.81
N THR A 8 -19.01 0.36 -4.87
CA THR A 8 -18.76 -0.20 -6.20
C THR A 8 -17.40 0.30 -6.66
N GLY A 9 -16.55 -0.60 -7.14
CA GLY A 9 -15.19 -0.27 -7.52
C GLY A 9 -14.54 -1.39 -8.34
N LYS A 10 -13.35 -1.11 -8.85
CA LYS A 10 -12.53 -2.11 -9.55
C LYS A 10 -11.86 -3.03 -8.53
N LEU A 11 -11.70 -4.30 -8.89
CA LEU A 11 -10.92 -5.27 -8.12
C LEU A 11 -9.45 -5.22 -8.56
N ALA A 12 -8.54 -5.31 -7.60
CA ALA A 12 -7.10 -5.43 -7.83
C ALA A 12 -6.62 -6.71 -7.13
N PRO A 13 -6.52 -7.85 -7.84
CA PRO A 13 -6.14 -9.11 -7.22
C PRO A 13 -4.66 -9.11 -6.85
N LEU A 14 -4.36 -9.30 -5.56
CA LEU A 14 -3.00 -9.50 -5.06
C LEU A 14 -2.84 -10.96 -4.60
N LEU A 15 -2.33 -11.81 -5.48
CA LEU A 15 -2.20 -13.25 -5.25
C LEU A 15 -0.93 -13.60 -4.46
N ALA A 16 -0.79 -13.02 -3.27
CA ALA A 16 0.31 -13.30 -2.35
C ALA A 16 -0.21 -13.91 -1.05
N ALA A 17 0.43 -14.98 -0.59
CA ALA A 17 0.20 -15.53 0.75
C ALA A 17 1.07 -14.79 1.78
N ASN A 18 0.66 -14.83 3.05
CA ASN A 18 1.45 -14.32 4.18
C ASN A 18 1.84 -12.83 4.04
N ILE A 19 0.93 -11.99 3.54
CA ILE A 19 1.11 -10.53 3.58
C ILE A 19 1.16 -10.09 5.05
N ASP A 20 2.31 -9.59 5.47
CA ASP A 20 2.55 -9.12 6.83
C ASP A 20 2.49 -7.58 6.94
N THR A 21 2.71 -7.07 8.14
CA THR A 21 2.62 -5.63 8.42
C THR A 21 3.72 -4.81 7.77
N ASP A 22 4.93 -5.35 7.61
CA ASP A 22 6.03 -4.64 6.97
C ASP A 22 5.82 -4.57 5.46
N LEU A 23 5.24 -5.61 4.84
CA LEU A 23 4.86 -5.60 3.42
C LEU A 23 3.72 -4.59 3.14
N ILE A 24 2.75 -4.46 4.05
CA ILE A 24 1.69 -3.46 3.92
C ILE A 24 2.25 -2.05 4.13
N MET A 25 3.11 -1.87 5.13
CA MET A 25 3.63 -0.57 5.55
C MET A 25 5.00 -0.73 6.20
N PRO A 26 6.10 -0.47 5.48
CA PRO A 26 7.43 -0.56 6.08
C PRO A 26 7.60 0.41 7.23
N LYS A 27 8.20 -0.07 8.33
CA LYS A 27 8.41 0.73 9.55
C LYS A 27 9.14 2.06 9.35
N GLN A 28 9.90 2.25 8.27
CA GLN A 28 10.57 3.53 7.99
C GLN A 28 9.59 4.70 7.82
N PHE A 29 8.36 4.44 7.37
CA PHE A 29 7.31 5.43 7.18
C PHE A 29 6.55 5.74 8.48
N LEU A 30 6.73 4.93 9.53
CA LEU A 30 6.02 5.04 10.82
C LEU A 30 6.77 5.85 11.88
N LYS A 31 7.75 6.66 11.47
CA LYS A 31 8.53 7.51 12.39
C LYS A 31 7.85 8.85 12.71
N GLY A 32 6.85 9.24 11.92
CA GLY A 32 6.08 10.47 12.13
C GLY A 32 5.16 10.40 13.35
N ILE A 33 4.78 11.56 13.86
CA ILE A 33 3.83 11.69 14.99
C ILE A 33 2.37 11.80 14.53
N ASP A 34 2.16 12.02 13.23
CA ASP A 34 0.85 12.18 12.62
C ASP A 34 0.69 11.24 11.41
N ARG A 35 -0.43 11.37 10.69
CA ARG A 35 -0.80 10.49 9.58
C ARG A 35 -0.39 11.02 8.21
N GLN A 36 0.30 12.16 8.13
CA GLN A 36 0.63 12.80 6.85
C GLN A 36 1.71 12.00 6.12
N GLY A 37 1.54 11.78 4.82
CA GLY A 37 2.52 11.10 3.95
C GLY A 37 2.62 9.59 4.13
N LEU A 38 1.74 8.95 4.92
CA LEU A 38 1.72 7.50 5.08
C LEU A 38 1.32 6.77 3.78
N ASP A 39 0.54 7.42 2.91
CA ASP A 39 0.12 6.89 1.61
C ASP A 39 1.30 6.55 0.69
N CYS A 40 2.43 7.26 0.82
CA CYS A 40 3.67 6.92 0.13
C CYS A 40 4.24 5.55 0.54
N GLY A 41 4.00 5.12 1.78
CA GLY A 41 4.57 3.90 2.34
C GLY A 41 3.74 2.62 2.10
N VAL A 42 2.47 2.76 1.72
CA VAL A 42 1.58 1.61 1.50
C VAL A 42 2.14 0.73 0.38
N PHE A 43 2.45 -0.53 0.67
CA PHE A 43 3.07 -1.49 -0.27
C PHE A 43 4.35 -0.97 -0.95
N PHE A 44 5.16 -0.14 -0.28
CA PHE A 44 6.31 0.54 -0.89
C PHE A 44 7.25 -0.42 -1.64
N ASP A 45 7.66 -1.51 -1.00
CA ASP A 45 8.62 -2.48 -1.56
C ASP A 45 8.06 -3.24 -2.79
N LEU A 46 6.74 -3.25 -2.98
CA LEU A 46 6.10 -3.81 -4.18
C LEU A 46 5.79 -2.73 -5.22
N ARG A 47 5.47 -1.51 -4.80
CA ARG A 47 5.07 -0.39 -5.66
C ARG A 47 6.22 0.28 -6.36
N PHE A 48 7.43 0.25 -5.81
CA PHE A 48 8.56 1.00 -6.35
C PHE A 48 9.74 0.08 -6.66
N LEU A 49 10.44 0.39 -7.75
CA LEU A 49 11.72 -0.20 -8.12
C LEU A 49 12.85 0.48 -7.34
N ALA A 50 14.07 -0.06 -7.45
CA ALA A 50 15.24 0.44 -6.72
C ALA A 50 15.65 1.89 -7.10
N ASP A 51 15.18 2.40 -8.23
CA ASP A 51 15.36 3.77 -8.72
C ASP A 51 14.16 4.68 -8.38
N ASP A 52 13.30 4.25 -7.45
CA ASP A 52 12.05 4.91 -7.04
C ASP A 52 10.99 5.03 -8.16
N ALA A 53 11.20 4.40 -9.33
CA ALA A 53 10.17 4.36 -10.36
C ALA A 53 9.01 3.42 -9.98
N PRO A 54 7.76 3.71 -10.37
CA PRO A 54 6.65 2.78 -10.16
C PRO A 54 6.92 1.43 -10.84
N ASN A 55 6.78 0.36 -10.08
CA ASN A 55 6.91 -1.01 -10.57
C ASN A 55 5.74 -1.35 -11.50
N PRO A 56 5.95 -1.57 -12.81
CA PRO A 56 4.88 -1.86 -13.76
C PRO A 56 4.18 -3.21 -13.51
N ASP A 57 4.81 -4.11 -12.76
CA ASP A 57 4.25 -5.44 -12.46
C ASP A 57 3.34 -5.45 -11.23
N PHE A 58 3.25 -4.34 -10.49
CA PHE A 58 2.42 -4.26 -9.29
C PHE A 58 1.00 -3.77 -9.60
N ILE A 59 0.01 -4.56 -9.17
CA ILE A 59 -1.41 -4.40 -9.56
C ILE A 59 -2.07 -3.08 -9.15
N LEU A 60 -1.49 -2.32 -8.22
CA LEU A 60 -2.03 -1.03 -7.76
C LEU A 60 -1.33 0.20 -8.36
N ASN A 61 -0.35 0.00 -9.25
CA ASN A 61 0.26 1.08 -10.04
C ASN A 61 -0.49 1.27 -11.36
#